data_AF-A0A9E1KDU0-F1
#
_entry.id   AF-A0A9E1KDU0-F1
#
_cell.length_a   1.000
_cell.length_b   1.000
_cell.length_c   1.000
_cell.angle_alpha   90.00
_cell.angle_beta   90.00
_cell.angle_gamma   90.00
#
_symmetry.space_group_name_H-M   'P 1'
#
loop_
_entity.id
_entity.type
_entity.pdbx_description
1 polymer ?
#
loop_
_entity_poly.entity_id
_entity_poly.type
_entity_poly.pdbx_seq_one_letter_code
_entity_poly.pdbx_strand_id
1 'polypeptide(L)'
;MHKHQVADRTILFNAVPWHPEGKDGPLSNRAPNADEKKAGQKCLSLFFELFQDIPVMALGNIADESLNRLSIKHTKIRHPANGGAPLFRAGAEIFIQKCRRQQ
;
A
#
# COMPACT_ATOMS: atom_id res chain seq x y z
N MET A 1 -6.97 0.88 11.90
CA MET A 1 -6.77 -0.57 12.11
C MET A 1 -7.21 -1.02 13.51
N HIS A 2 -6.63 -0.54 14.61
CA HIS A 2 -7.03 -0.93 15.98
C HIS A 2 -8.52 -0.74 16.29
N LYS A 3 -9.11 0.42 15.93
CA LYS A 3 -10.57 0.66 16.06
C LYS A 3 -11.43 -0.43 15.43
N HIS A 4 -10.94 -1.07 14.37
CA HIS A 4 -11.64 -2.12 13.65
C HIS A 4 -11.15 -3.53 14.01
N GLN A 5 -10.30 -3.70 15.03
CA GLN A 5 -9.81 -5.02 15.49
C GLN A 5 -9.23 -5.89 14.35
N VAL A 6 -8.47 -5.26 13.45
CA VAL A 6 -7.77 -5.95 12.33
C VAL A 6 -6.27 -5.74 12.37
N ALA A 7 -5.74 -5.05 13.38
CA ALA A 7 -4.35 -4.61 13.41
C ALA A 7 -3.35 -5.80 13.43
N ASP A 8 -3.69 -6.84 14.18
CA ASP A 8 -2.96 -8.11 14.32
C ASP A 8 -3.12 -9.04 13.10
N ARG A 9 -4.10 -8.77 12.24
CA ARG A 9 -4.41 -9.55 11.03
C ARG A 9 -4.16 -8.76 9.74
N THR A 10 -3.35 -7.71 9.82
CA THR A 10 -3.01 -6.85 8.68
C THR A 10 -1.52 -6.88 8.46
N ILE A 11 -1.12 -7.07 7.21
CA ILE A 11 0.27 -6.89 6.76
C ILE A 11 0.37 -5.53 6.08
N LEU A 12 1.32 -4.71 6.51
CA LEU A 12 1.69 -3.47 5.83
C LEU A 12 2.98 -3.72 5.08
N PHE A 13 2.97 -3.48 3.77
CA PHE A 13 4.13 -3.68 2.92
C PHE A 13 4.27 -2.52 1.92
N ASN A 14 5.49 -2.05 1.72
CA ASN A 14 5.77 -0.93 0.84
C ASN A 14 5.90 -1.40 -0.62
N ALA A 15 5.30 -0.67 -1.55
CA ALA A 15 5.46 -0.93 -2.98
C ALA A 15 6.91 -0.69 -3.47
N VAL A 16 7.63 0.20 -2.78
CA VAL A 16 9.07 0.40 -2.90
C VAL A 16 9.67 0.16 -1.50
N PRO A 17 10.33 -0.98 -1.26
CA PRO A 17 10.76 -1.38 0.10
C PRO A 17 11.79 -0.47 0.77
N TRP A 18 12.54 0.31 0.01
CA TRP A 18 13.56 1.22 0.53
C TRP A 18 13.06 2.65 0.63
N HIS A 19 13.77 3.43 1.45
CA HIS A 19 13.56 4.86 1.58
C HIS A 19 14.26 5.62 0.44
N PRO A 20 13.52 6.31 -0.45
CA PRO A 20 14.13 7.15 -1.47
C PRO A 20 14.52 8.50 -0.84
N GLU A 21 15.79 8.59 -0.43
CA GLU A 21 16.36 9.82 0.15
C GLU A 21 16.28 10.99 -0.85
N GLY A 22 15.77 12.13 -0.36
CA GLY A 22 15.72 13.40 -1.10
C GLY A 22 16.99 14.23 -0.96
N LYS A 23 16.94 15.50 -1.41
CA LYS A 23 18.11 16.39 -1.38
C LYS A 23 18.40 16.98 0.01
N ASP A 24 17.45 16.90 0.93
CA ASP A 24 17.55 17.50 2.27
C ASP A 24 18.12 16.49 3.30
N GLY A 25 18.77 15.43 2.82
CA GLY A 25 19.46 14.41 3.62
C GLY A 25 18.59 13.20 4.02
N PRO A 26 19.10 12.33 4.93
CA PRO A 26 18.55 10.99 5.20
C PRO A 26 17.12 10.91 5.73
N LEU A 27 16.55 12.03 6.18
CA LEU A 27 15.17 12.12 6.69
C LEU A 27 14.20 12.71 5.66
N SER A 28 14.71 13.07 4.48
CA SER A 28 13.92 13.64 3.39
C SER A 28 13.40 12.56 2.46
N ASN A 29 12.20 12.75 1.92
CA ASN A 29 11.56 11.76 1.07
C ASN A 29 11.32 12.35 -0.32
N ARG A 30 11.85 11.70 -1.36
CA ARG A 30 11.51 12.03 -2.75
C ARG A 30 10.58 10.98 -3.35
N ALA A 31 10.01 11.27 -4.51
CA ALA A 31 9.35 10.22 -5.28
C ALA A 31 10.37 9.15 -5.72
N PRO A 32 10.03 7.86 -5.65
CA PRO A 32 10.88 6.80 -6.17
C PRO A 32 10.98 6.90 -7.70
N ASN A 33 12.17 6.66 -8.23
CA ASN A 33 12.43 6.67 -9.66
C ASN A 33 11.96 5.36 -10.33
N ALA A 34 12.11 5.27 -11.66
CA ALA A 34 11.63 4.12 -12.42
C ALA A 34 12.33 2.81 -12.06
N ASP A 35 13.66 2.84 -11.88
CA ASP A 35 14.44 1.65 -11.50
C ASP A 35 14.07 1.19 -10.10
N GLU A 36 13.83 2.14 -9.20
CA GLU A 36 13.40 1.84 -7.84
C GLU A 36 12.02 1.17 -7.84
N LYS A 37 11.06 1.74 -8.57
CA LYS A 37 9.74 1.11 -8.74
C LYS A 37 9.85 -0.30 -9.34
N LYS A 38 10.71 -0.49 -10.35
CA LYS A 38 10.91 -1.78 -11.02
C LYS A 38 11.51 -2.84 -10.08
N ALA A 39 12.51 -2.47 -9.29
CA ALA A 39 13.08 -3.37 -8.30
C ALA A 39 12.05 -3.68 -7.19
N GLY A 40 11.28 -2.69 -6.75
CA GLY A 40 10.22 -2.88 -5.75
C GLY A 40 9.12 -3.82 -6.24
N GLN A 41 8.78 -3.73 -7.52
CA GLN A 41 7.83 -4.64 -8.17
C GLN A 41 8.27 -6.11 -8.09
N LYS A 42 9.57 -6.42 -8.22
CA LYS A 42 10.08 -7.79 -8.04
C LYS A 42 9.86 -8.28 -6.60
N CYS A 43 10.18 -7.45 -5.61
CA CYS A 43 9.96 -7.78 -4.21
C CYS A 43 8.47 -7.99 -3.91
N LEU A 44 7.61 -7.14 -4.47
CA LEU A 44 6.16 -7.23 -4.29
C LEU A 44 5.58 -8.49 -4.94
N SER A 45 6.12 -8.93 -6.08
CA SER A 45 5.76 -10.22 -6.70
C SER A 45 6.03 -11.38 -5.75
N LEU A 46 7.24 -11.45 -5.19
CA LEU A 46 7.62 -12.49 -4.23
C LEU A 46 6.74 -12.45 -2.96
N PHE A 47 6.37 -11.26 -2.52
CA PHE A 47 5.44 -11.11 -1.40
C PHE A 47 4.08 -11.75 -1.69
N PHE A 48 3.51 -11.54 -2.88
CA PHE A 48 2.23 -12.14 -3.26
C PHE A 48 2.32 -13.63 -3.60
N GLU A 49 3.50 -14.17 -3.90
CA GLU A 49 3.71 -15.62 -3.96
C GLU A 49 3.51 -16.28 -2.58
N LEU A 50 3.89 -15.59 -1.50
CA LEU A 50 3.75 -16.07 -0.11
C LEU A 50 2.34 -15.86 0.45
N PHE A 51 1.66 -14.78 0.04
CA PHE A 51 0.36 -14.38 0.57
C PHE A 51 -0.68 -14.27 -0.55
N GLN A 52 -1.32 -15.40 -0.86
CA GLN A 52 -2.32 -15.50 -1.91
C GLN A 52 -3.73 -15.22 -1.40
N ASP A 53 -4.62 -14.80 -2.30
CA ASP A 53 -6.07 -14.60 -2.06
C ASP A 53 -6.47 -13.70 -0.89
N ILE A 54 -5.57 -12.79 -0.49
CA ILE A 54 -5.86 -11.79 0.55
C ILE A 54 -6.51 -10.54 -0.06
N PRO A 55 -7.45 -9.88 0.65
CA PRO A 55 -7.94 -8.57 0.23
C PRO A 55 -6.81 -7.53 0.23
N VAL A 56 -6.61 -6.86 -0.90
CA VAL A 56 -5.52 -5.87 -1.08
C VAL A 56 -6.05 -4.45 -1.13
N MET A 57 -5.41 -3.57 -0.36
CA MET A 57 -5.64 -2.14 -0.35
C MET A 57 -4.37 -1.41 -0.82
N ALA A 58 -4.50 -0.52 -1.80
CA ALA A 58 -3.40 0.30 -2.30
C ALA A 58 -3.43 1.70 -1.68
N LEU A 59 -2.36 2.07 -0.96
CA LEU A 59 -2.24 3.39 -0.33
C LEU A 59 -1.60 4.40 -1.28
N GLY A 60 -2.43 5.18 -1.98
CA GLY A 60 -1.98 6.20 -2.92
C GLY A 60 -1.54 5.67 -4.30
N ASN A 61 -1.06 6.57 -5.15
CA ASN A 61 -0.83 6.28 -6.58
C ASN A 61 0.31 5.29 -6.82
N ILE A 62 1.40 5.36 -6.05
CA ILE A 62 2.56 4.47 -6.26
C ILE A 62 2.19 3.01 -5.99
N ALA A 63 1.43 2.75 -4.93
CA ALA A 63 0.96 1.41 -4.62
C ALA A 63 -0.02 0.89 -5.68
N ASP A 64 -0.98 1.73 -6.10
CA ASP A 64 -1.97 1.43 -7.15
C ASP A 64 -1.30 1.10 -8.49
N GLU A 65 -0.35 1.93 -8.94
CA GLU A 65 0.46 1.67 -10.14
C GLU A 65 1.23 0.34 -10.05
N SER A 66 1.86 0.07 -8.90
CA SER A 66 2.68 -1.14 -8.73
C SER A 66 1.85 -2.42 -8.76
N LEU A 67 0.67 -2.40 -8.12
CA LEU A 67 -0.25 -3.52 -8.10
C LEU A 67 -0.93 -3.75 -9.45
N ASN A 68 -1.27 -2.68 -10.18
CA ASN A 68 -1.78 -2.79 -11.55
C ASN A 68 -0.75 -3.43 -12.49
N ARG A 69 0.54 -3.10 -12.37
CA ARG A 69 1.61 -3.74 -13.16
C ARG A 69 1.80 -5.23 -12.87
N LEU A 70 1.38 -5.69 -11.69
CA LEU A 70 1.39 -7.09 -11.29
C LEU A 70 0.04 -7.79 -11.53
N SER A 71 -0.95 -7.08 -12.10
CA SER A 71 -2.32 -7.58 -12.28
C SER A 71 -2.98 -8.06 -10.97
N ILE A 72 -2.59 -7.49 -9.82
CA ILE A 72 -3.16 -7.81 -8.52
C ILE A 72 -4.44 -7.01 -8.32
N LYS A 73 -5.56 -7.69 -8.08
CA LYS A 73 -6.84 -7.04 -7.76
C LYS A 73 -6.75 -6.33 -6.40
N HIS A 74 -7.08 -5.05 -6.37
CA HIS A 74 -6.97 -4.24 -5.16
C HIS A 74 -8.00 -3.10 -5.12
N THR A 75 -8.10 -2.44 -3.97
CA THR A 75 -8.85 -1.19 -3.80
C THR A 75 -7.90 -0.05 -3.49
N LYS A 76 -7.83 0.95 -4.38
CA LYS A 76 -7.07 2.16 -4.14
C LYS A 76 -7.77 3.05 -3.12
N ILE A 77 -7.01 3.54 -2.14
CA ILE A 77 -7.47 4.58 -1.21
C ILE A 77 -6.46 5.73 -1.13
N ARG A 78 -6.91 6.88 -0.61
CA ARG A 78 -6.07 8.07 -0.42
C ARG A 78 -4.97 7.77 0.60
N HIS A 79 -3.73 8.14 0.28
CA HIS A 79 -2.62 8.08 1.22
C HIS A 79 -2.81 9.10 2.37
N PRO A 80 -2.49 8.77 3.63
CA PRO A 80 -2.76 9.64 4.78
C PRO A 80 -1.94 10.93 4.81
N ALA A 81 -0.78 10.97 4.13
CA ALA A 81 0.09 12.16 4.04
C ALA A 81 -0.58 13.34 3.30
N ASN A 82 0.00 14.53 3.44
CA ASN A 82 -0.43 15.76 2.76
C ASN A 82 -1.93 16.06 2.95
N GLY A 83 -2.39 15.99 4.20
CA GLY A 83 -3.79 16.23 4.56
C GLY A 83 -4.76 15.10 4.19
N GLY A 84 -4.28 13.97 3.67
CA GLY A 84 -5.13 12.86 3.21
C GLY A 84 -5.75 12.00 4.31
N ALA A 85 -5.42 12.22 5.58
CA ALA A 85 -5.82 11.37 6.70
C ALA A 85 -7.35 11.15 6.85
N PRO A 86 -8.23 12.17 6.68
CA PRO A 86 -9.68 11.94 6.75
C PRO A 86 -10.19 10.99 5.66
N LEU A 87 -9.73 11.17 4.42
CA LEU A 87 -10.10 10.33 3.28
C LEU A 87 -9.52 8.91 3.39
N PHE A 88 -8.29 8.80 3.90
CA PHE A 88 -7.69 7.51 4.24
C PHE A 88 -8.58 6.72 5.21
N ARG A 89 -9.01 7.35 6.32
CA ARG A 89 -9.84 6.69 7.34
C ARG A 89 -11.18 6.23 6.76
N ALA A 90 -11.87 7.09 6.02
CA ALA A 90 -13.14 6.75 5.38
C ALA A 90 -12.98 5.60 4.37
N GLY A 91 -11.96 5.66 3.51
CA GLY A 91 -11.68 4.60 2.53
C GLY A 91 -11.30 3.27 3.17
N ALA A 92 -10.45 3.30 4.21
CA ALA A 92 -10.06 2.11 4.95
C ALA A 92 -11.26 1.45 5.66
N GLU A 93 -12.15 2.25 6.25
CA GLU A 93 -13.38 1.76 6.88
C GLU A 93 -14.27 1.03 5.87
N ILE A 94 -14.56 1.64 4.73
CA ILE A 94 -15.36 1.02 3.66
C ILE A 94 -14.74 -0.30 3.19
N PHE A 95 -13.43 -0.32 2.97
CA PHE A 95 -12.71 -1.51 2.54
C PHE A 95 -12.81 -2.64 3.57
N ILE A 96 -12.56 -2.35 4.85
CA ILE A 96 -12.62 -3.34 5.92
C ILE A 96 -14.04 -3.92 6.05
N GLN A 97 -15.07 -3.07 5.97
CA GLN A 97 -16.46 -3.53 6.01
C GLN A 97 -16.81 -4.42 4.82
N LYS A 98 -16.30 -4.11 3.62
CA LYS A 98 -16.46 -4.96 2.44
C LYS A 98 -15.81 -6.34 2.65
N CYS A 99 -14.60 -6.39 3.21
CA CYS A 99 -13.90 -7.64 3.46
C CYS A 99 -14.66 -8.54 4.45
N ARG A 100 -15.25 -7.96 5.50
CA ARG A 100 -16.05 -8.70 6.48
C ARG A 100 -17.33 -9.32 5.91
N ARG A 101 -17.93 -8.69 4.89
CA ARG A 101 -19.15 -9.21 4.24
C ARG A 101 -18.86 -10.34 3.23
N GLN A 102 -17.59 -10.54 2.88
CA GLN A 102 -17.14 -11.56 1.93
C GLN A 102 -16.54 -12.79 2.62
N GLN A 103 -16.52 -12.80 3.96
CA GLN A 103 -16.19 -13.93 4.81
C GLN A 103 -17.48 -14.56 5.33
#